data_AF-A0A9P6ASQ9-F1
#
_entry.id   AF-A0A9P6ASQ9-F1
#
_cell.length_a   1.000
_cell.length_b   1.000
_cell.length_c   1.000
_cell.angle_alpha   90.00
_cell.angle_beta   90.00
_cell.angle_gamma   90.00
#
_symmetry.space_group_name_H-M   'P 1'
#
loop_
_entity.id
_entity.type
_entity.pdbx_description
1 polymer ?
#
loop_
_entity_poly.entity_id
_entity_poly.type
_entity_poly.pdbx_seq_one_letter_code
_entity_poly.pdbx_strand_id
1 'polypeptide(L)' 'ILPALSLDGLVHINIREGAYHRKSFKQFLHDLLNEMNPFPGPNSVIILDNVAIHKHHSIINMVK' A
#
# COMPACT_ATOMS: atom_id res chain seq x y z
N ILE A 1 8.57 -8.69 -5.35
CA ILE A 1 8.11 -7.47 -6.06
C ILE A 1 6.68 -7.20 -5.61
N LEU A 2 6.34 -5.96 -5.28
CA LEU A 2 4.98 -5.55 -4.94
C LEU A 2 4.63 -4.24 -5.67
N PRO A 3 3.75 -4.28 -6.68
CA PRO A 3 3.27 -3.09 -7.36
C PRO A 3 1.95 -2.58 -6.75
N ALA A 4 1.74 -1.27 -6.79
CA ALA A 4 0.44 -0.62 -6.64
C ALA A 4 0.00 -0.11 -8.02
N LEU A 5 -1.16 -0.57 -8.48
CA LEU A 5 -1.71 -0.24 -9.79
C LEU A 5 -2.98 0.59 -9.63
N SER A 6 -3.19 1.52 -10.55
CA SER A 6 -4.43 2.26 -10.76
C SER A 6 -4.98 2.01 -12.16
N LEU A 7 -6.12 2.64 -12.48
CA LEU A 7 -6.68 2.64 -13.83
C LEU A 7 -5.76 3.33 -14.85
N ASP A 8 -4.90 4.24 -14.38
CA ASP A 8 -3.97 5.02 -15.21
C ASP A 8 -2.55 4.41 -15.24
N GLY A 9 -2.35 3.24 -14.61
CA GLY A 9 -1.10 2.48 -14.68
C GLY A 9 -0.42 2.28 -13.32
N LEU A 10 0.92 2.24 -13.33
CA LEU A 10 1.72 1.96 -12.13
C LEU A 10 1.86 3.21 -11.27
N VAL A 11 1.43 3.13 -10.00
CA VAL A 11 1.56 4.22 -9.01
C VAL A 11 2.86 4.10 -8.23
N HIS A 12 3.16 2.90 -7.73
CA HIS A 12 4.37 2.65 -6.94
C HIS A 12 4.82 1.20 -7.12
N ILE A 13 6.13 0.95 -7.07
CA ILE A 13 6.69 -0.40 -7.09
C ILE A 13 7.81 -0.53 -6.09
N ASN A 14 7.79 -1.62 -5.33
CA ASN A 14 8.89 -1.99 -4.44
C ASN A 14 9.45 -3.36 -4.83
N ILE A 15 10.76 -3.41 -5.06
CA ILE A 15 11.51 -4.62 -5.39
C ILE A 15 12.43 -4.92 -4.22
N ARG A 16 12.34 -6.14 -3.72
CA ARG A 16 13.16 -6.62 -2.60
C ARG A 16 13.28 -8.14 -2.63
N GLU A 17 14.29 -8.62 -1.93
CA GLU A 17 14.49 -10.03 -1.66
C GLU A 17 13.58 -10.51 -0.50
N GLY A 18 13.06 -11.73 -0.65
CA GLY A 18 12.17 -12.37 0.33
C GLY A 18 10.73 -11.87 0.33
N ALA A 19 9.90 -12.54 1.16
CA ALA A 19 8.46 -12.29 1.25
C ALA A 19 8.11 -11.04 2.08
N TYR A 20 6.94 -10.45 1.82
CA TYR A 20 6.41 -9.35 2.63
C TYR A 20 5.93 -9.83 3.99
N HIS A 21 6.50 -9.22 5.02
CA HIS A 21 6.03 -9.27 6.39
C HIS A 21 5.55 -7.89 6.83
N ARG A 22 5.03 -7.80 8.05
CA ARG A 22 4.43 -6.58 8.59
C ARG A 22 5.29 -5.32 8.42
N LYS A 23 6.55 -5.36 8.83
CA LYS A 23 7.47 -4.20 8.75
C LYS A 23 7.77 -3.78 7.31
N SER A 24 8.06 -4.72 6.42
CA SER A 24 8.32 -4.41 5.01
C SER A 24 7.07 -3.88 4.30
N PHE A 25 5.89 -4.42 4.62
CA PHE A 25 4.62 -3.95 4.07
C PHE A 25 4.27 -2.55 4.61
N LYS A 26 4.53 -2.29 5.89
CA LYS A 26 4.38 -0.95 6.49
C LYS A 26 5.22 0.10 5.75
N GLN A 27 6.47 -0.23 5.43
CA GLN A 27 7.33 0.67 4.65
C GLN A 27 6.77 0.91 3.25
N PHE A 28 6.40 -0.16 2.54
CA PHE A 28 5.76 -0.05 1.23
C PHE A 28 4.53 0.86 1.26
N LEU A 29 3.65 0.67 2.26
CA LEU A 29 2.42 1.46 2.39
C LEU A 29 2.72 2.94 2.69
N HIS A 30 3.72 3.22 3.52
CA HIS A 30 4.16 4.59 3.78
C HIS A 30 4.61 5.29 2.49
N ASP A 31 5.40 4.60 1.68
CA ASP A 31 5.95 5.16 0.44
C ASP A 31 4.84 5.30 -0.62
N LEU A 32 3.91 4.35 -0.72
CA LEU A 32 2.72 4.45 -1.56
C LEU A 32 1.84 5.64 -1.19
N LEU A 33 1.60 5.88 0.10
CA LEU A 33 0.70 6.96 0.55
C LEU A 33 1.19 8.36 0.16
N ASN A 34 2.51 8.55 -0.03
CA ASN A 34 3.06 9.82 -0.53
C ASN A 34 2.70 10.09 -2.01
N GLU A 35 2.35 9.06 -2.77
CA GLU A 35 1.95 9.13 -4.18
C GLU A 35 0.43 9.16 -4.36
N MET A 36 -0.34 9.07 -3.27
CA MET A 36 -1.80 9.03 -3.28
C MET A 36 -2.42 10.40 -2.98
N ASN A 37 -3.66 10.60 -3.43
CA ASN A 37 -4.42 11.80 -3.12
C ASN A 37 -5.40 11.59 -1.96
N PRO A 38 -5.80 12.65 -1.25
CA PRO A 38 -6.90 12.59 -0.30
C PRO A 38 -8.22 12.16 -0.97
N PHE A 39 -9.03 11.38 -0.26
CA PHE A 39 -10.37 11.00 -0.73
C PHE A 39 -11.30 12.23 -0.77
N PRO A 40 -12.12 12.42 -1.83
CA PRO A 40 -12.46 11.49 -2.92
C PRO A 40 -11.68 11.70 -4.24
N GLY A 41 -10.44 12.19 -4.21
CA GLY A 41 -9.64 12.42 -5.41
C GLY A 41 -9.23 11.15 -6.18
N PRO A 42 -8.64 11.27 -7.38
CA PRO A 42 -8.07 10.14 -8.10
C PRO A 42 -7.00 9.41 -7.27
N ASN A 43 -6.92 8.08 -7.34
CA ASN A 43 -5.95 7.29 -6.57
C ASN A 43 -6.01 7.54 -5.05
N SER A 44 -7.22 7.68 -4.47
CA SER A 44 -7.41 7.94 -3.04
C SER A 44 -7.89 6.75 -2.21
N VAL A 45 -8.09 5.59 -2.85
CA VAL A 45 -8.62 4.38 -2.20
C VAL A 45 -7.66 3.23 -2.46
N ILE A 46 -7.23 2.56 -1.39
CA ILE A 46 -6.38 1.37 -1.48
C ILE A 46 -7.27 0.13 -1.45
N ILE A 47 -7.12 -0.74 -2.45
CA ILE A 47 -7.75 -2.05 -2.50
C ILE A 47 -6.65 -3.10 -2.33
N LEU A 48 -6.80 -3.98 -1.34
CA LEU A 48 -5.85 -5.04 -1.00
C LEU A 48 -6.57 -6.39 -0.91
N ASP A 49 -5.80 -7.48 -0.99
CA ASP A 49 -6.30 -8.81 -0.64
C ASP A 49 -6.58 -8.94 0.87
N ASN A 50 -7.22 -10.05 1.26
CA ASN A 50 -7.68 -10.29 2.63
C ASN A 50 -6.60 -10.95 3.54
N VAL A 51 -5.32 -10.70 3.30
CA VAL A 51 -4.23 -11.31 4.10
C VAL A 51 -4.16 -10.73 5.53
N ALA A 52 -3.79 -11.59 6.49
CA ALA A 52 -3.72 -11.25 7.91
C ALA A 52 -2.82 -10.03 8.25
N ILE A 53 -1.73 -9.82 7.52
CA ILE A 53 -0.82 -8.70 7.78
C ILE A 53 -1.48 -7.33 7.52
N HIS A 54 -2.45 -7.24 6.59
CA HIS A 54 -3.16 -6.01 6.25
C HIS A 54 -4.10 -5.56 7.37
N LYS A 55 -4.59 -6.51 8.17
CA LYS A 55 -5.54 -6.28 9.27
C LYS A 55 -4.86 -5.81 10.56
N HIS A 56 -3.53 -5.72 10.57
CA HIS A 56 -2.83 -5.31 11.78
C HIS A 56 -3.07 -3.84 12.09
N HIS A 57 -3.27 -3.50 13.36
CA HIS A 57 -3.57 -2.13 13.80
C HIS A 57 -2.55 -1.10 13.29
N SER A 58 -1.27 -1.47 13.22
CA SER A 58 -0.20 -0.57 12.74
C SER A 58 -0.28 -0.25 11.25
N ILE A 59 -0.99 -1.07 10.47
CA ILE A 59 -1.26 -0.85 9.04
C ILE A 59 -2.54 -0.04 8.89
N ILE A 60 -3.61 -0.45 9.58
CA ILE A 60 -4.91 0.23 9.53
C ILE A 60 -4.77 1.71 9.96
N ASN A 61 -3.98 1.99 10.99
CA ASN A 61 -3.80 3.36 11.48
C ASN A 61 -3.02 4.28 10.51
N MET A 62 -2.46 3.77 9.42
CA MET A 62 -1.79 4.59 8.40
C MET A 62 -2.75 5.17 7.37
N VAL A 63 -3.95 4.59 7.23
CA VAL A 63 -4.92 4.90 6.17
C VAL A 63 -6.23 5.47 6.74
N LYS A 64 -6.16 5.97 7.97
CA LYS A 64 -7.28 6.62 8.67
C LYS A 64 -7.38 8.09 8.30
#